data_AF-A0A974HNM6-F1
#
_entry.id   AF-A0A974HNM6-F1
#
_cell.length_a   1.000
_cell.length_b   1.000
_cell.length_c   1.000
_cell.angle_alpha   90.00
_cell.angle_beta   90.00
_cell.angle_gamma   90.00
#
_symmetry.space_group_name_H-M   'P 1'
#
loop_
_entity.id
_entity.type
_entity.pdbx_description
1 polymer ?
#
loop_
_entity_poly.entity_id
_entity_poly.type
_entity_poly.pdbx_seq_one_letter_code
_entity_poly.pdbx_strand_id
1 'polypeptide(L)'
;MFCYTRGRTLKDTLCPSDSQETKNSRFLGKPKKGSFPCLNCICCASIIKGNTVNHPTKGTKIELKDYTTCDSKYVVYMLKCPCGLAYIGQTSRAVKERIKEHRGNIRNFKTGTATDTCVSRHFHNKGHNVSQLKWMSLEQIKMPSRGGDIKKILTQKEAYWIKKMNAMAPMGMNDHWSITPFLG
;
A
#
# COMPACT_ATOMS: atom_id res chain seq x y z
N MET A 1 -22.36 -7.26 31.36
CA MET A 1 -21.57 -8.37 30.80
C MET A 1 -20.09 -8.04 31.02
N PHE A 2 -19.46 -8.61 32.04
CA PHE A 2 -18.05 -8.37 32.36
C PHE A 2 -17.20 -9.44 31.67
N CYS A 3 -16.21 -9.03 30.87
CA CYS A 3 -15.28 -9.93 30.20
C CYS A 3 -13.96 -9.92 30.98
N TYR A 4 -13.57 -11.05 31.56
CA TYR A 4 -12.25 -11.23 32.18
C TYR A 4 -11.26 -11.71 31.13
N THR A 5 -10.08 -11.09 31.08
CA THR A 5 -8.94 -11.59 30.31
C THR A 5 -8.04 -12.42 31.20
N ARG A 6 -7.69 -13.64 30.77
CA ARG A 6 -6.80 -14.52 31.52
C ARG A 6 -5.39 -13.92 31.56
N GLY A 7 -4.80 -13.84 32.77
CA GLY A 7 -3.41 -13.43 32.96
C GLY A 7 -2.41 -14.41 32.33
N ARG A 8 -1.23 -13.90 31.96
CA ARG A 8 -0.14 -14.74 31.41
C ARG A 8 0.42 -15.67 32.49
N THR A 9 0.59 -16.94 32.14
CA THR A 9 1.19 -17.95 33.00
C THR A 9 2.69 -18.10 32.73
N LEU A 10 3.41 -18.77 33.63
CA LEU A 10 4.82 -19.13 33.42
C LEU A 10 5.01 -19.95 32.14
N LYS A 11 4.09 -20.87 31.83
CA LYS A 11 4.10 -21.65 30.58
C LYS A 11 4.03 -20.74 29.34
N ASP A 12 3.20 -19.70 29.38
CA ASP A 12 3.04 -18.75 28.26
C ASP A 12 4.31 -17.89 28.05
N THR A 13 5.15 -17.79 29.09
CA THR A 13 6.41 -17.03 29.06
C THR A 13 7.58 -17.91 28.62
N LEU A 14 7.63 -19.15 29.09
CA LEU A 14 8.73 -20.08 28.87
C LEU A 14 8.60 -20.87 27.56
N CYS A 15 7.37 -21.14 27.12
CA CYS A 15 7.08 -21.87 25.88
C CYS A 15 6.08 -21.08 25.01
N PRO A 16 6.43 -19.86 24.57
CA PRO A 16 5.52 -19.11 23.71
C PRO A 16 5.32 -19.87 22.40
N SER A 17 4.07 -19.98 21.95
CA SER A 17 3.74 -20.63 20.67
C SER A 17 4.32 -19.89 19.45
N ASP A 18 4.78 -18.66 19.64
CA ASP A 18 5.45 -17.84 18.64
C ASP A 18 6.77 -17.30 19.20
N SER A 19 7.80 -17.27 18.38
CA SER A 19 9.04 -16.57 18.67
C SER A 19 8.75 -15.08 18.86
N GLN A 20 9.03 -14.54 20.04
CA GLN A 20 8.96 -13.10 20.26
C GLN A 20 10.10 -12.45 19.47
N GLU A 21 9.78 -11.67 18.43
CA GLU A 21 10.76 -10.78 17.81
C GLU A 21 11.28 -9.82 18.89
N THR A 22 12.56 -9.94 19.22
CA THR A 22 13.24 -8.98 20.09
C THR A 22 13.23 -7.63 19.38
N LYS A 23 12.36 -6.72 19.84
CA LYS A 23 12.38 -5.33 19.41
C LYS A 23 13.63 -4.65 19.96
N ASN A 24 14.77 -4.90 19.33
CA ASN A 24 16.00 -4.15 19.54
C ASN A 24 15.85 -2.74 18.95
N SER A 25 14.96 -1.93 19.53
CA SER A 25 14.84 -0.52 19.18
C SER A 25 15.98 0.22 19.85
N ARG A 26 17.05 0.49 19.10
CA ARG A 26 18.11 1.44 19.52
C ARG A 26 17.58 2.88 19.67
N PHE A 27 16.38 3.17 19.17
CA PHE A 27 15.76 4.48 19.20
C PHE A 27 14.74 4.57 20.34
N LEU A 28 14.97 5.52 21.26
CA LEU A 28 14.11 5.77 22.43
C LEU A 28 12.84 6.58 22.10
N GLY A 29 12.75 7.14 20.89
CA GLY A 29 11.58 7.91 20.44
C GLY A 29 10.46 7.05 19.84
N LYS A 30 9.26 7.62 19.74
CA LYS A 30 8.14 6.97 19.03
C LYS A 30 8.56 6.69 17.58
N PRO A 31 8.41 5.44 17.08
CA PRO A 31 8.80 5.12 15.72
C PRO A 31 7.97 5.95 14.74
N LYS A 32 8.65 6.59 13.78
CA LYS A 32 7.98 7.29 12.68
C LYS A 32 7.19 6.28 11.86
N LYS A 33 6.02 6.70 11.38
CA LYS A 33 5.14 5.92 10.50
C LYS A 33 4.79 6.75 9.29
N GLY A 34 4.36 6.10 8.23
CA GLY A 34 3.98 6.72 6.97
C GLY A 34 4.95 6.49 5.82
N SER A 35 4.70 7.22 4.74
CA SER A 35 5.51 7.21 3.52
C SER A 35 6.50 8.37 3.51
N PHE A 36 7.76 8.09 3.19
CA PHE A 36 8.83 9.07 3.16
C PHE A 36 9.72 8.91 1.91
N PRO A 37 10.28 10.01 1.37
CA PRO A 37 11.19 9.92 0.25
C PRO A 37 12.47 9.18 0.68
N CYS A 38 13.05 8.37 -0.21
CA CYS A 38 14.40 7.84 0.00
C CYS A 38 15.51 8.85 -0.33
N LEU A 39 15.14 10.02 -0.87
CA LEU A 39 16.03 11.12 -1.28
C LEU A 39 17.01 10.77 -2.41
N ASN A 40 16.88 9.60 -3.03
CA ASN A 40 17.80 9.12 -4.06
C ASN A 40 17.07 8.58 -5.31
N CYS A 41 15.82 9.00 -5.56
CA CYS A 41 15.11 8.59 -6.77
C CYS A 41 14.07 9.60 -7.26
N ILE A 42 13.77 9.54 -8.56
CA ILE A 42 12.77 10.39 -9.24
C ILE A 42 11.35 10.29 -8.64
N CYS A 43 11.02 9.17 -8.00
CA CYS A 43 9.72 8.95 -7.39
C CYS A 43 9.53 9.78 -6.10
N CYS A 44 10.60 10.30 -5.51
CA CYS A 44 10.53 11.14 -4.32
C CYS A 44 9.75 12.45 -4.55
N ALA A 45 9.75 12.98 -5.78
CA ALA A 45 9.03 14.21 -6.11
C ALA A 45 7.49 14.05 -6.10
N SER A 46 7.01 12.83 -6.35
CA SER A 46 5.58 12.51 -6.38
C SER A 46 5.06 11.84 -5.11
N ILE A 47 5.90 11.61 -4.10
CA ILE A 47 5.45 10.94 -2.87
C ILE A 47 4.59 11.87 -2.01
N ILE A 48 3.47 11.35 -1.50
CA ILE A 48 2.66 11.97 -0.46
C ILE A 48 3.30 11.58 0.86
N LYS A 49 3.94 12.56 1.51
CA LYS A 49 4.63 12.35 2.78
C LYS A 49 3.62 12.31 3.93
N GLY A 50 3.86 11.44 4.91
CA GLY A 50 3.10 11.42 6.15
C GLY A 50 2.47 10.07 6.47
N ASN A 51 1.83 10.01 7.63
CA ASN A 51 1.29 8.81 8.26
C ASN A 51 -0.23 8.70 8.16
N THR A 52 -0.89 9.55 7.37
CA THR A 52 -2.35 9.54 7.25
C THR A 52 -2.78 9.68 5.81
N VAL A 53 -3.86 9.00 5.44
CA VAL A 53 -4.56 9.19 4.17
C VAL A 53 -6.04 9.42 4.45
N ASN A 54 -6.68 10.32 3.71
CA ASN A 54 -8.12 10.54 3.81
C ASN A 54 -8.83 9.55 2.89
N HIS A 55 -9.90 8.94 3.38
CA HIS A 55 -10.80 8.13 2.57
C HIS A 55 -11.37 9.00 1.43
N PRO A 56 -11.29 8.58 0.14
CA PRO A 56 -11.63 9.44 -1.00
C PRO A 56 -13.05 10.03 -0.96
N THR A 57 -14.04 9.22 -0.58
CA THR A 57 -15.45 9.67 -0.51
C THR A 57 -15.88 10.16 0.88
N LYS A 58 -15.52 9.45 1.95
CA LYS A 58 -15.98 9.76 3.32
C LYS A 58 -15.16 10.86 4.03
N GLY A 59 -13.98 11.19 3.52
CA GLY A 59 -13.05 12.14 4.17
C GLY A 59 -12.43 11.65 5.48
N THR A 60 -12.84 10.48 5.98
CA THR A 60 -12.32 9.89 7.23
C THR A 60 -10.80 9.69 7.15
N LYS A 61 -10.07 10.18 8.17
CA LYS A 61 -8.63 9.98 8.29
C LYS A 61 -8.31 8.52 8.62
N ILE A 62 -7.38 7.93 7.87
CA ILE A 62 -6.87 6.57 8.08
C ILE A 62 -5.39 6.69 8.44
N GLU A 63 -5.02 6.20 9.63
CA GLU A 63 -3.63 6.15 10.07
C GLU A 63 -2.87 4.96 9.48
N LEU A 64 -1.71 5.25 8.90
CA LEU A 64 -0.75 4.28 8.41
C LEU A 64 0.09 3.73 9.56
N LYS A 65 0.35 2.42 9.53
CA LYS A 65 1.03 1.72 10.63
C LYS A 65 2.52 1.54 10.40
N ASP A 66 2.95 1.49 9.14
CA ASP A 66 4.31 1.14 8.75
C ASP A 66 5.14 2.38 8.42
N TYR A 67 6.45 2.30 8.64
CA TYR A 67 7.42 3.21 8.05
C TYR A 67 7.83 2.66 6.68
N THR A 68 7.64 3.45 5.64
CA THR A 68 7.92 3.04 4.26
C THR A 68 8.68 4.12 3.51
N THR A 69 9.55 3.69 2.60
CA THR A 69 10.26 4.57 1.67
C THR A 69 10.09 4.08 0.24
N CYS A 70 10.69 4.77 -0.71
CA CYS A 70 10.71 4.35 -2.11
C CYS A 70 11.36 2.96 -2.33
N ASP A 71 12.15 2.48 -1.37
CA ASP A 71 12.85 1.19 -1.43
C ASP A 71 12.09 0.04 -0.76
N SER A 72 10.97 0.33 -0.09
CA SER A 72 10.14 -0.68 0.56
C SER A 72 9.60 -1.69 -0.46
N LYS A 73 9.67 -2.98 -0.09
CA LYS A 73 9.19 -4.15 -0.85
C LYS A 73 7.95 -4.75 -0.18
N TYR A 74 7.19 -5.55 -0.93
CA TYR A 74 5.94 -6.18 -0.48
C TYR A 74 4.93 -5.16 0.05
N VAL A 75 4.62 -4.17 -0.78
CA VAL A 75 3.83 -2.99 -0.41
C VAL A 75 2.53 -2.97 -1.19
N VAL A 76 1.43 -2.67 -0.50
CA VAL A 76 0.22 -2.13 -1.10
C VAL A 76 0.35 -0.61 -1.14
N TYR A 77 0.24 -0.01 -2.31
CA TYR A 77 0.38 1.43 -2.53
C TYR A 77 -0.88 2.03 -3.16
N MET A 78 -1.01 3.34 -3.00
CA MET A 78 -2.03 4.16 -3.63
C MET A 78 -1.38 5.13 -4.62
N LEU A 79 -1.97 5.26 -5.80
CA LEU A 79 -1.76 6.39 -6.70
C LEU A 79 -2.96 7.33 -6.58
N LYS A 80 -2.69 8.64 -6.52
CA LYS A 80 -3.70 9.68 -6.45
C LYS A 80 -3.62 10.55 -7.70
N CYS A 81 -4.77 10.71 -8.33
CA CYS A 81 -4.99 11.58 -9.46
C CYS A 81 -5.36 13.01 -8.97
N PRO A 82 -5.01 14.09 -9.69
CA PRO A 82 -5.44 15.44 -9.34
C PRO A 82 -6.97 15.63 -9.27
N CYS A 83 -7.76 14.84 -10.00
CA CYS A 83 -9.23 14.87 -9.89
C CYS A 83 -9.79 14.18 -8.62
N GLY A 84 -8.93 13.72 -7.72
CA GLY A 84 -9.32 13.11 -6.45
C GLY A 84 -9.48 11.58 -6.48
N LEU A 85 -9.55 10.96 -7.66
CA LEU A 85 -9.65 9.51 -7.79
C LEU A 85 -8.34 8.82 -7.38
N ALA A 86 -8.48 7.60 -6.85
CA ALA A 86 -7.37 6.77 -6.40
C ALA A 86 -7.30 5.44 -7.17
N TYR A 87 -6.09 4.93 -7.35
CA TYR A 87 -5.79 3.56 -7.78
C TYR A 87 -5.02 2.87 -6.66
N ILE A 88 -5.41 1.64 -6.32
CA ILE A 88 -4.67 0.79 -5.39
C ILE A 88 -3.98 -0.31 -6.18
N GLY A 89 -2.71 -0.54 -5.88
CA GLY A 89 -1.96 -1.65 -6.44
C GLY A 89 -1.01 -2.28 -5.42
N GLN A 90 -0.55 -3.49 -5.70
CA GLN A 90 0.53 -4.13 -4.95
C GLN A 90 1.86 -4.20 -5.72
N THR A 91 2.95 -4.46 -5.00
CA THR A 91 4.23 -4.89 -5.58
C THR A 91 5.06 -5.69 -4.57
N SER A 92 5.67 -6.78 -5.03
CA SER A 92 6.71 -7.51 -4.28
C SER A 92 8.10 -6.87 -4.41
N ARG A 93 8.35 -6.13 -5.50
CA ARG A 93 9.60 -5.39 -5.76
C ARG A 93 9.60 -4.05 -5.02
N ALA A 94 10.70 -3.31 -5.09
CA ALA A 94 10.78 -1.98 -4.52
C ALA A 94 9.71 -1.07 -5.14
N VAL A 95 8.95 -0.35 -4.31
CA VAL A 95 7.82 0.47 -4.81
C VAL A 95 8.25 1.48 -5.86
N LYS A 96 9.46 2.03 -5.78
CA LYS A 96 10.01 2.95 -6.78
C LYS A 96 10.00 2.38 -8.20
N GLU A 97 10.26 1.08 -8.38
CA GLU A 97 10.26 0.45 -9.71
C GLU A 97 8.86 0.47 -10.29
N ARG A 98 7.86 0.08 -9.49
CA ARG A 98 6.47 0.07 -9.90
C ARG A 98 5.93 1.48 -10.20
N ILE A 99 6.34 2.49 -9.42
CA ILE A 99 5.98 3.88 -9.68
C ILE A 99 6.63 4.39 -10.98
N LYS A 100 7.87 4.00 -11.29
CA LYS A 100 8.52 4.35 -12.57
C LYS A 100 7.77 3.76 -13.76
N GLU A 101 7.31 2.51 -13.66
CA GLU A 101 6.49 1.86 -14.69
C GLU A 101 5.19 2.63 -14.93
N HIS A 102 4.43 2.95 -13.87
CA HIS A 102 3.21 3.76 -14.00
C HIS A 102 3.48 5.12 -14.64
N ARG A 103 4.58 5.79 -14.27
CA ARG A 103 4.98 7.06 -14.89
C ARG A 103 5.31 6.91 -16.37
N GLY A 104 5.98 5.83 -16.75
CA GLY A 104 6.28 5.51 -18.15
C GLY A 104 5.00 5.25 -18.95
N ASN A 105 4.07 4.45 -18.40
CA ASN A 105 2.79 4.15 -19.04
C ASN A 105 1.92 5.38 -19.25
N ILE A 106 1.87 6.30 -18.28
CA ILE A 106 1.14 7.58 -18.43
C ILE A 106 1.77 8.44 -19.51
N ARG A 107 3.10 8.56 -19.53
CA ARG A 107 3.81 9.42 -20.49
C ARG A 107 3.68 8.92 -21.92
N ASN A 108 3.75 7.60 -22.10
CA ASN A 108 3.82 6.95 -23.41
C ASN A 108 2.50 6.24 -23.75
N PHE A 109 1.38 6.71 -23.19
CA PHE A 109 0.08 6.06 -23.36
C PHE A 109 -0.27 5.91 -24.85
N LYS A 110 -0.58 4.67 -25.24
CA LYS A 110 -1.12 4.32 -26.56
C LYS A 110 -2.14 3.21 -26.40
N THR A 111 -3.36 3.45 -26.88
CA THR A 111 -4.47 2.48 -26.86
C THR A 111 -4.06 1.15 -27.48
N GLY A 112 -4.44 0.03 -26.84
CA GLY A 112 -4.16 -1.32 -27.32
C GLY A 112 -2.70 -1.79 -27.18
N THR A 113 -1.86 -1.06 -26.43
CA THR A 113 -0.47 -1.47 -26.15
C THR A 113 -0.27 -1.85 -24.68
N ALA A 114 0.92 -2.34 -24.31
CA ALA A 114 1.27 -2.60 -22.91
C ALA A 114 1.19 -1.35 -22.00
N THR A 115 1.20 -0.14 -22.59
CA THR A 115 1.02 1.12 -21.85
C THR A 115 -0.45 1.46 -21.61
N ASP A 116 -1.40 0.73 -22.19
CA ASP A 116 -2.84 0.91 -22.01
C ASP A 116 -3.32 0.26 -20.70
N THR A 117 -2.92 0.86 -19.59
CA THR A 117 -3.35 0.49 -18.24
C THR A 117 -4.52 1.38 -17.79
N CYS A 118 -5.29 0.93 -16.80
CA CYS A 118 -6.39 1.73 -16.27
C CYS A 118 -5.95 3.14 -15.82
N VAL A 119 -4.76 3.25 -15.20
CA VAL A 119 -4.19 4.52 -14.74
C VAL A 119 -3.80 5.42 -15.91
N SER A 120 -3.05 4.92 -16.88
CA SER A 120 -2.61 5.72 -18.03
C SER A 120 -3.77 6.12 -18.93
N ARG A 121 -4.71 5.21 -19.19
CA ARG A 121 -5.97 5.49 -19.88
C ARG A 121 -6.78 6.57 -19.17
N HIS A 122 -6.90 6.49 -17.85
CA HIS A 122 -7.57 7.53 -17.06
C HIS A 122 -6.88 8.90 -17.20
N PHE A 123 -5.55 8.96 -17.07
CA PHE A 123 -4.80 10.20 -17.19
C PHE A 123 -4.96 10.82 -18.58
N HIS A 124 -4.89 9.99 -19.64
CA HIS A 124 -5.12 10.44 -21.01
C HIS A 124 -6.53 11.01 -21.19
N ASN A 125 -7.56 10.25 -20.80
CA ASN A 125 -8.96 10.65 -20.97
C ASN A 125 -9.34 11.91 -20.19
N LYS A 126 -8.65 12.18 -19.07
CA LYS A 126 -8.86 13.39 -18.25
C LYS A 126 -7.91 14.54 -18.60
N GLY A 127 -7.00 14.37 -19.56
CA GLY A 127 -6.00 15.38 -19.89
C GLY A 127 -5.00 15.68 -18.77
N HIS A 128 -4.77 14.72 -17.87
CA HIS A 128 -3.82 14.86 -16.76
C HIS A 128 -2.42 14.40 -17.17
N ASN A 129 -1.41 14.99 -16.53
CA ASN A 129 0.00 14.72 -16.80
C ASN A 129 0.67 13.92 -15.68
N VAL A 130 1.72 13.17 -16.02
CA VAL A 130 2.54 12.37 -15.09
C VAL A 130 3.18 13.20 -13.96
N SER A 131 3.37 14.51 -14.15
CA SER A 131 3.86 15.42 -13.11
C SER A 131 2.84 15.62 -11.97
N GLN A 132 1.54 15.45 -12.26
CA GLN A 132 0.45 15.60 -11.31
C GLN A 132 0.17 14.30 -10.53
N LEU A 133 0.71 13.16 -10.98
CA LEU A 133 0.59 11.90 -10.28
C LEU A 133 1.25 11.99 -8.90
N LYS A 134 0.50 11.64 -7.85
CA LYS A 134 1.02 11.48 -6.50
C LYS A 134 0.87 10.04 -6.02
N TRP A 135 1.71 9.59 -5.10
CA TRP A 135 1.66 8.21 -4.59
C TRP A 135 2.05 8.09 -3.12
N MET A 136 1.61 7.04 -2.45
CA MET A 136 2.06 6.65 -1.11
C MET A 136 1.87 5.16 -0.86
N SER A 137 2.59 4.60 0.10
CA SER A 137 2.39 3.25 0.60
C SER A 137 1.28 3.23 1.66
N LEU A 138 0.36 2.28 1.55
CA LEU A 138 -0.74 2.09 2.50
C LEU A 138 -0.40 1.05 3.57
N GLU A 139 0.25 -0.04 3.18
CA GLU A 139 0.62 -1.12 4.07
C GLU A 139 1.85 -1.85 3.53
N GLN A 140 2.80 -2.16 4.40
CA GLN A 140 3.92 -3.04 4.07
C GLN A 140 3.69 -4.42 4.69
N ILE A 141 3.65 -5.44 3.85
CA ILE A 141 3.45 -6.82 4.28
C ILE A 141 4.80 -7.38 4.73
N LYS A 142 4.81 -7.87 5.97
CA LYS A 142 5.92 -8.60 6.55
C LYS A 142 5.58 -10.08 6.52
N MET A 143 6.60 -10.92 6.41
CA MET A 143 6.42 -12.36 6.48
C MET A 143 5.96 -12.74 7.91
N PRO A 144 4.81 -13.42 8.09
CA PRO A 144 4.45 -14.01 9.37
C PRO A 144 5.55 -14.95 9.92
N SER A 145 5.67 -14.97 11.25
CA SER A 145 6.62 -15.81 12.01
C SER A 145 6.50 -17.29 11.66
N ARG A 146 5.28 -17.76 11.39
CA ARG A 146 4.97 -19.15 11.04
C ARG A 146 5.08 -19.46 9.55
N GLY A 147 5.68 -18.55 8.78
CA GLY A 147 5.71 -18.65 7.33
C GLY A 147 4.33 -18.44 6.70
N GLY A 148 4.20 -18.85 5.45
CA GLY A 148 3.00 -18.68 4.63
C GLY A 148 3.32 -18.12 3.26
N ASP A 149 2.30 -18.00 2.41
CA ASP A 149 2.46 -17.39 1.09
C ASP A 149 2.28 -15.87 1.18
N ILE A 150 3.39 -15.14 1.23
CA ILE A 150 3.40 -13.67 1.24
C ILE A 150 2.71 -13.07 0.02
N LYS A 151 2.73 -13.73 -1.14
CA LYS A 151 2.05 -13.25 -2.35
C LYS A 151 0.53 -13.37 -2.21
N LYS A 152 0.05 -14.48 -1.62
CA LYS A 152 -1.37 -14.65 -1.27
C LYS A 152 -1.81 -13.53 -0.33
N ILE A 153 -1.06 -13.28 0.75
CA ILE A 153 -1.34 -12.21 1.73
C ILE A 153 -1.34 -10.84 1.04
N LEU A 154 -0.34 -10.54 0.21
CA LEU A 154 -0.21 -9.26 -0.47
C LEU A 154 -1.40 -9.01 -1.41
N THR A 155 -1.87 -10.04 -2.12
CA THR A 155 -3.04 -9.94 -3.01
C THR A 155 -4.35 -9.79 -2.22
N GLN A 156 -4.51 -10.52 -1.11
CA GLN A 156 -5.65 -10.32 -0.20
C GLN A 156 -5.69 -8.88 0.36
N LYS A 157 -4.52 -8.32 0.67
CA LYS A 157 -4.39 -6.96 1.21
C LYS A 157 -4.67 -5.90 0.16
N GLU A 158 -4.24 -6.10 -1.08
CA GLU A 158 -4.64 -5.26 -2.21
C GLU A 158 -6.16 -5.22 -2.37
N ALA A 159 -6.82 -6.38 -2.42
CA ALA A 159 -8.27 -6.50 -2.47
C ALA A 159 -8.99 -5.76 -1.32
N TYR A 160 -8.49 -5.94 -0.09
CA TYR A 160 -8.99 -5.23 1.08
C TYR A 160 -8.90 -3.71 0.91
N TRP A 161 -7.75 -3.20 0.46
CA TRP A 161 -7.53 -1.77 0.30
C TRP A 161 -8.33 -1.17 -0.86
N ILE A 162 -8.50 -1.89 -1.98
CA ILE A 162 -9.39 -1.48 -3.08
C ILE A 162 -10.80 -1.23 -2.55
N LYS A 163 -11.34 -2.19 -1.79
CA LYS A 163 -12.67 -2.08 -1.16
C LYS A 163 -12.72 -0.95 -0.13
N LYS A 164 -11.72 -0.88 0.76
CA LYS A 164 -11.66 0.12 1.85
C LYS A 164 -11.55 1.55 1.35
N MET A 165 -10.87 1.78 0.22
CA MET A 165 -10.67 3.11 -0.35
C MET A 165 -11.70 3.48 -1.41
N ASN A 166 -12.66 2.58 -1.70
CA ASN A 166 -13.63 2.74 -2.78
C ASN A 166 -12.97 3.04 -4.14
N ALA A 167 -11.89 2.31 -4.45
CA ALA A 167 -11.01 2.61 -5.58
C ALA A 167 -11.45 1.98 -6.91
N MET A 168 -12.56 1.23 -6.92
CA MET A 168 -13.13 0.65 -8.13
C MET A 168 -13.79 1.72 -9.01
N ALA A 169 -13.65 1.61 -10.32
CA ALA A 169 -14.37 2.45 -11.27
C ALA A 169 -15.90 2.33 -11.05
N PRO A 170 -16.68 3.43 -11.16
CA PRO A 170 -16.25 4.79 -11.51
C PRO A 170 -15.73 5.64 -10.34
N MET A 171 -15.83 5.18 -9.09
CA MET A 171 -15.42 5.95 -7.90
C MET A 171 -13.90 5.99 -7.66
N GLY A 172 -13.15 5.17 -8.39
CA GLY A 172 -11.69 5.19 -8.48
C GLY A 172 -11.21 4.70 -9.84
N MET A 173 -9.95 4.28 -9.90
CA MET A 173 -9.26 3.93 -11.15
C MET A 173 -8.99 2.42 -11.32
N ASN A 174 -9.36 1.56 -10.36
CA ASN A 174 -9.23 0.11 -10.50
C ASN A 174 -10.38 -0.43 -11.37
N ASP A 175 -10.04 -1.19 -12.42
CA ASP A 175 -11.04 -1.85 -13.29
C ASP A 175 -11.59 -3.14 -12.66
N HIS A 176 -10.77 -3.85 -11.89
CA HIS A 176 -11.11 -5.11 -11.24
C HIS A 176 -10.29 -5.32 -9.96
N TRP A 177 -10.73 -6.28 -9.16
CA TRP A 177 -9.97 -6.84 -8.04
C TRP A 177 -10.21 -8.36 -8.00
N SER A 178 -9.24 -9.12 -7.50
CA SER A 178 -9.35 -10.59 -7.46
C SER A 178 -9.83 -11.08 -6.10
N ILE A 179 -10.84 -11.96 -6.11
CA ILE A 179 -11.27 -12.73 -4.93
C ILE A 179 -10.59 -14.10 -4.83
N THR A 180 -9.90 -14.55 -5.89
CA THR A 180 -9.22 -15.86 -5.94
C THR A 180 -8.33 -16.14 -4.72
N PRO A 181 -7.60 -15.16 -4.16
CA PRO A 181 -6.78 -15.40 -2.96
C PRO A 181 -7.58 -15.78 -1.70
N PHE A 182 -8.90 -15.64 -1.69
CA PHE A 182 -9.76 -15.95 -0.54
C PHE A 182 -10.50 -17.29 -0.69
N LEU A 183 -10.43 -17.94 -1.85
CA LEU A 183 -11.23 -19.13 -2.19
C LEU A 183 -10.49 -20.47 -1.97
N GLY A 184 -9.36 -20.46 -1.25
CA GLY A 184 -8.59 -21.66 -0.96
C GLY A 184 -8.01 -21.67 0.42
#